data_AF-A0A183FBK6-F1
#
_entry.id   AF-A0A183FBK6-F1
#
_cell.length_a   1.000
_cell.length_b   1.000
_cell.length_c   1.000
_cell.angle_alpha   90.00
_cell.angle_beta   90.00
_cell.angle_gamma   90.00
#
_symmetry.space_group_name_H-M   'P 1'
#
loop_
_entity.id
_entity.type
_entity.pdbx_description
1 polymer ?
#
loop_
_entity_poly.entity_id
_entity_poly.type
_entity_poly.pdbx_seq_one_letter_code
_entity_poly.pdbx_strand_id
1 'polypeptide(L)'
;LGANELVESSVEDLIRNLTRYWETLGNDNSSRSRAFQERKEFRAIWGPCFREALSKAMADVRQYVPRDGRLVPPPKTRKTSTPAADEADDYDIFDDEARRTCDPKL
;
A
#
# COMPACT_ATOMS: atom_id res chain seq x y z
N LEU A 1 8.19 1.90 8.44
CA LEU A 1 8.84 2.61 7.33
C LEU A 1 8.33 4.03 7.31
N GLY A 2 9.22 5.01 7.54
CA GLY A 2 8.90 6.43 7.67
C GLY A 2 9.21 6.98 9.07
N ALA A 3 9.49 8.28 9.14
CA ALA A 3 9.69 9.03 10.39
C ALA A 3 8.50 8.83 11.34
N ASN A 4 8.76 8.68 12.65
CA ASN A 4 7.70 8.46 13.67
C ASN A 4 6.77 9.67 13.75
N GLU A 5 7.32 10.85 13.49
CA GLU A 5 6.63 12.13 13.41
C GLU A 5 5.46 12.09 12.41
N LEU A 6 5.61 11.38 11.28
CA LEU A 6 4.55 11.24 10.28
C LEU A 6 3.35 10.42 10.77
N VAL A 7 3.50 9.64 11.85
CA VAL A 7 2.44 8.81 12.43
C VAL A 7 1.84 9.50 13.63
N GLU A 8 2.68 9.94 14.54
CA GLU A 8 2.28 10.28 15.91
C GLU A 8 2.15 11.79 16.13
N SER A 9 2.66 12.63 15.22
CA SER A 9 2.72 14.07 15.44
C SER A 9 1.75 14.86 14.56
N SER A 10 1.23 15.94 15.14
CA SER A 10 0.60 17.05 14.42
C SER A 10 1.65 18.09 13.99
N VAL A 11 1.25 19.00 13.11
CA VAL A 11 2.11 20.15 12.72
C VAL A 11 2.38 21.02 13.95
N GLU A 12 1.37 21.23 14.78
CA GLU A 12 1.43 22.05 15.99
C GLU A 12 2.44 21.49 16.99
N ASP A 13 2.47 20.17 17.15
CA ASP A 13 3.43 19.48 18.03
C ASP A 13 4.86 19.66 17.54
N LEU A 14 5.08 19.58 16.22
CA LEU A 14 6.41 19.72 15.62
C LEU A 14 6.90 21.17 15.62
N ILE A 15 6.00 22.14 15.57
CA ILE A 15 6.33 23.56 15.75
C ILE A 15 6.72 23.85 17.20
N ARG A 16 6.02 23.23 18.18
CA ARG A 16 6.33 23.38 19.61
C ARG A 16 7.60 22.65 20.01
N ASN A 17 7.82 21.46 19.46
CA ASN A 17 8.95 20.58 19.73
C ASN A 17 9.69 20.29 18.42
N LEU A 18 10.60 21.20 18.07
CA LEU A 18 11.37 21.13 16.83
C LEU A 18 12.24 19.86 16.82
N THR A 19 11.85 18.88 16.00
CA THR A 19 12.65 17.68 15.77
C THR A 19 13.62 17.90 14.61
N ARG A 20 14.72 17.14 14.58
CA ARG A 20 15.62 17.15 13.42
C ARG A 20 14.88 16.84 12.12
N TYR A 21 13.92 15.92 12.18
CA TYR A 21 13.07 15.59 11.04
C TYR A 21 12.35 16.84 10.52
N TRP A 22 11.67 17.58 11.41
CA TRP A 22 10.97 18.81 11.06
C TRP A 22 11.87 19.86 10.40
N GLU A 23 13.09 20.03 10.93
CA GLU A 23 14.06 20.98 10.38
C GLU A 23 14.50 20.62 8.94
N THR A 24 14.53 19.34 8.59
CA THR A 24 14.86 18.90 7.23
C THR A 24 13.77 19.15 6.18
N LEU A 25 12.56 19.53 6.59
CA LEU A 25 11.42 19.69 5.68
C LEU A 25 11.41 21.02 4.92
N GLY A 26 12.21 22.00 5.37
CA GLY A 26 12.26 23.31 4.73
C GLY A 26 12.88 24.38 5.63
N ASN A 27 12.99 25.60 5.08
CA ASN A 27 13.68 26.71 5.74
C ASN A 27 12.76 27.49 6.70
N ASP A 28 11.45 27.41 6.51
CA ASP A 28 10.44 28.14 7.29
C ASP A 28 9.26 27.22 7.66
N ASN A 29 8.47 27.63 8.65
CA ASN A 29 7.35 26.83 9.15
C ASN A 29 6.26 26.58 8.10
N SER A 30 6.00 27.52 7.18
CA SER A 30 4.99 27.31 6.14
C SER A 30 5.44 26.22 5.16
N SER A 31 6.69 26.30 4.70
CA SER A 31 7.29 25.27 3.84
C SER A 31 7.32 23.90 4.52
N ARG A 32 7.70 23.85 5.80
CA ARG A 32 7.76 22.60 6.58
C ARG A 32 6.38 21.98 6.77
N SER A 33 5.36 22.77 7.14
CA SER A 33 3.99 22.29 7.30
C SER A 33 3.43 21.69 6.02
N ARG A 34 3.65 22.35 4.88
CA ARG A 34 3.22 21.85 3.58
C ARG A 34 3.91 20.53 3.24
N ALA A 35 5.23 20.46 3.35
CA ALA A 35 5.99 19.25 3.06
C ALA A 35 5.63 18.10 4.02
N PHE A 36 5.34 18.39 5.28
CA PHE A 36 4.89 17.41 6.25
C PHE A 36 3.53 16.82 5.87
N GLN A 37 2.58 17.68 5.53
CA GLN A 37 1.23 17.26 5.16
C GLN A 37 1.23 16.43 3.87
N GLU A 38 1.96 16.87 2.84
CA GLU A 38 2.15 16.14 1.59
C GLU A 38 2.74 14.73 1.85
N ARG A 39 3.73 14.63 2.74
CA ARG A 39 4.30 13.32 3.13
C ARG A 39 3.33 12.45 3.91
N LYS A 40 2.44 13.02 4.74
CA LYS A 40 1.37 12.25 5.40
C LYS A 40 0.36 11.72 4.38
N GLU A 41 -0.03 12.53 3.40
CA GLU A 41 -0.93 12.13 2.32
C GLU A 41 -0.33 10.99 1.48
N PHE A 42 0.93 11.15 1.04
CA PHE A 42 1.62 10.07 0.33
C PHE A 42 1.72 8.81 1.17
N ARG A 43 2.01 8.91 2.47
CA ARG A 43 2.05 7.74 3.34
C ARG A 43 0.69 7.03 3.42
N ALA A 44 -0.40 7.79 3.49
CA ALA A 44 -1.75 7.23 3.53
C ALA A 44 -2.10 6.46 2.24
N ILE A 45 -1.63 6.94 1.08
CA ILE A 45 -1.84 6.30 -0.21
C ILE A 45 -0.90 5.10 -0.40
N TRP A 46 0.40 5.32 -0.26
CA TRP A 46 1.42 4.32 -0.56
C TRP A 46 1.53 3.22 0.49
N GLY A 47 1.18 3.50 1.75
CA GLY A 47 1.27 2.56 2.85
C GLY A 47 0.51 1.26 2.60
N PRO A 48 -0.81 1.33 2.29
CA PRO A 48 -1.60 0.16 1.90
C PRO A 48 -1.07 -0.53 0.63
N CYS A 49 -0.81 0.22 -0.45
CA CYS A 49 -0.35 -0.33 -1.73
C CYS A 49 0.96 -1.13 -1.57
N PHE A 50 1.91 -0.58 -0.80
CA PHE A 50 3.18 -1.25 -0.54
C PHE A 50 2.98 -2.56 0.25
N ARG A 51 2.14 -2.54 1.30
CA ARG A 51 1.85 -3.74 2.10
C ARG A 51 1.20 -4.81 1.27
N GLU A 52 0.23 -4.45 0.43
CA GLU A 52 -0.45 -5.38 -0.45
C GLU A 52 0.51 -5.98 -1.47
N ALA A 53 1.28 -5.15 -2.17
CA ALA A 53 2.26 -5.59 -3.16
C ALA A 53 3.30 -6.55 -2.54
N LEU A 54 3.84 -6.19 -1.37
CA LEU A 54 4.78 -7.05 -0.65
C LEU A 54 4.13 -8.37 -0.23
N SER A 55 2.88 -8.34 0.25
CA SER A 55 2.17 -9.55 0.67
C SER A 55 1.94 -10.49 -0.52
N LYS A 56 1.56 -9.94 -1.69
CA LYS A 56 1.42 -10.70 -2.94
C LYS A 56 2.76 -11.29 -3.40
N ALA A 57 3.84 -10.50 -3.40
CA ALA A 57 5.16 -10.97 -3.80
C ALA A 57 5.67 -12.10 -2.88
N MET A 58 5.50 -11.94 -1.56
CA MET A 58 5.88 -12.97 -0.59
C MET A 58 5.03 -14.23 -0.72
N ALA A 59 3.74 -14.09 -1.03
CA ALA A 59 2.88 -15.22 -1.31
C ALA A 59 3.36 -15.98 -2.55
N ASP A 60 3.72 -15.29 -3.63
CA ASP A 60 4.25 -15.89 -4.86
C ASP A 60 5.54 -16.69 -4.58
N VAL A 61 6.51 -16.07 -3.89
CA VAL A 61 7.78 -16.74 -3.52
C VAL A 61 7.55 -18.01 -2.70
N ARG A 62 6.59 -17.99 -1.77
CA ARG A 62 6.28 -19.17 -0.92
C ARG A 62 5.69 -20.34 -1.69
N GLN A 63 5.16 -20.11 -2.88
CA GLN A 63 4.59 -21.20 -3.68
C GLN A 63 5.69 -21.98 -4.45
N TYR A 64 6.92 -21.46 -4.55
CA TYR A 64 8.00 -22.16 -5.24
C TYR A 64 8.34 -23.49 -4.56
N VAL A 65 8.54 -24.53 -5.37
CA VAL A 65 8.76 -25.91 -4.92
C VAL A 65 10.15 -26.37 -5.34
N PRO A 66 10.92 -27.08 -4.48
CA PRO A 66 12.19 -27.67 -4.88
C PRO A 66 11.98 -28.83 -5.87
N ARG A 67 12.69 -28.80 -7.00
CA ARG A 67 12.74 -29.86 -8.02
C ARG A 67 14.16 -29.95 -8.57
N ASP A 68 14.74 -31.15 -8.54
CA ASP A 68 16.11 -31.41 -9.04
C ASP A 68 17.17 -30.43 -8.49
N GLY A 69 17.08 -30.12 -7.20
CA GLY A 69 17.99 -29.19 -6.52
C GLY A 69 17.78 -27.71 -6.85
N ARG A 70 16.69 -27.33 -7.52
CA ARG A 70 16.35 -25.95 -7.88
C ARG A 70 14.95 -25.59 -7.41
N LEU A 71 14.73 -24.34 -7.01
CA LEU A 71 13.37 -23.82 -6.77
C LEU A 71 12.72 -23.52 -8.12
N VAL A 72 11.55 -24.11 -8.36
CA VAL A 72 10.75 -23.87 -9.55
C VAL A 72 9.40 -23.27 -9.16
N PRO A 73 8.81 -22.39 -9.99
CA PRO A 73 7.47 -21.90 -9.77
C PRO A 73 6.46 -23.07 -9.68
N PRO A 74 5.32 -22.87 -9.00
CA PRO A 74 4.27 -23.87 -8.98
C PRO A 74 3.80 -24.17 -10.40
N PRO A 75 3.41 -25.42 -10.69
CA PRO A 75 2.71 -25.72 -11.93
C PRO A 75 1.47 -24.82 -12.03
N LYS A 76 1.36 -24.05 -13.12
CA LYS A 76 0.16 -23.23 -13.39
C LYS A 76 -1.03 -24.17 -13.54
N THR A 77 -1.85 -24.31 -12.50
CA THR A 77 -3.17 -24.91 -12.67
C THR A 77 -3.99 -23.94 -13.50
N ARG A 78 -4.34 -24.32 -14.74
CA ARG A 78 -5.39 -23.64 -15.47
C ARG A 78 -6.62 -23.73 -14.57
N LYS A 79 -7.05 -22.61 -14.01
CA LYS A 79 -8.40 -22.49 -13.48
C LYS A 79 -9.33 -22.64 -14.68
N THR A 80 -9.78 -23.86 -14.95
CA THR A 80 -10.94 -24.08 -15.80
C THR A 80 -12.07 -23.33 -15.11
N SER A 81 -12.48 -22.20 -15.66
CA SER A 81 -13.74 -21.57 -15.31
C SER A 81 -14.83 -22.58 -15.63
N THR A 82 -15.34 -23.25 -14.61
CA THR A 82 -16.59 -24.00 -14.71
C THR A 82 -17.66 -23.00 -15.13
N PRO A 83 -18.38 -23.19 -16.25
CA PRO A 83 -19.57 -22.40 -16.51
C PRO A 83 -20.62 -22.90 -15.51
N ALA A 84 -20.85 -22.14 -14.44
CA ALA A 84 -21.97 -22.38 -13.55
C ALA A 84 -23.23 -21.99 -14.32
N ALA A 85 -24.03 -23.01 -14.65
CA ALA A 85 -25.40 -22.84 -15.10
C ALA A 85 -26.20 -22.10 -14.03
N ASP A 86 -27.05 -21.18 -14.50
CA ASP A 86 -28.26 -20.63 -13.89
C ASP A 86 -28.49 -20.97 -12.41
N GLU A 87 -28.26 -20.00 -11.51
CA GLU A 87 -29.25 -19.58 -10.52
C GLU A 87 -28.95 -18.12 -10.12
N ALA A 88 -29.99 -17.30 -10.19
CA ALA A 88 -29.97 -15.90 -9.79
C ALA A 88 -30.11 -15.83 -8.28
N ASP A 89 -29.05 -15.42 -7.59
CA ASP A 89 -29.15 -14.94 -6.21
C ASP A 89 -28.48 -13.57 -6.09
N ASP A 90 -29.36 -12.62 -5.81
CA ASP A 90 -29.17 -11.23 -5.43
C ASP A 90 -28.29 -11.12 -4.17
N TYR A 91 -27.04 -10.69 -4.35
CA TYR A 91 -26.22 -10.16 -3.26
C TYR A 91 -25.47 -8.91 -3.72
N ASP A 92 -26.06 -7.74 -3.41
CA ASP A 92 -25.37 -6.46 -3.27
C ASP A 92 -24.20 -6.60 -2.27
N ILE A 93 -22.97 -6.67 -2.76
CA ILE A 93 -21.77 -6.51 -1.92
C ILE A 93 -20.81 -5.51 -2.57
N PHE A 94 -20.89 -4.30 -2.05
CA PHE A 94 -19.92 -3.22 -2.13
C PHE A 94 -18.47 -3.71 -2.18
N ASP A 95 -17.79 -3.60 -3.33
CA ASP A 95 -16.32 -3.48 -3.35
C ASP A 95 -15.71 -3.00 -4.68
N ASP A 96 -16.42 -2.16 -5.44
CA ASP A 96 -15.91 -1.66 -6.73
C ASP A 96 -15.25 -0.26 -6.65
N GLU A 97 -15.25 0.38 -5.47
CA GLU A 97 -14.65 1.71 -5.29
C GLU A 97 -13.14 1.63 -4.95
N ALA A 98 -12.65 0.53 -4.36
CA ALA A 98 -11.26 0.40 -3.92
C ALA A 98 -10.27 0.14 -5.07
N ARG A 99 -10.74 -0.35 -6.23
CA ARG A 99 -9.88 -0.54 -7.42
C ARG A 99 -9.61 0.75 -8.19
N ARG A 100 -10.42 1.80 -8.01
CA ARG A 100 -10.23 3.08 -8.72
C ARG A 100 -9.15 3.99 -8.13
N THR A 101 -8.73 3.76 -6.90
CA THR A 101 -7.80 4.68 -6.21
C THR A 101 -6.33 4.36 -6.48
N CYS A 102 -6.02 3.22 -7.10
CA CYS A 102 -4.64 2.78 -7.36
C CYS A 102 -4.11 3.11 -8.76
N ASP A 103 -4.95 3.66 -9.66
CA ASP A 103 -4.51 4.20 -10.94
C ASP A 103 -4.41 5.73 -10.86
N PRO A 104 -3.23 6.30 -10.57
CA PRO A 104 -3.01 7.71 -10.87
C PRO A 104 -3.01 7.82 -12.40
N LYS A 105 -4.03 8.49 -12.96
CA LYS A 105 -3.99 8.93 -14.35
C LYS A 105 -2.75 9.81 -14.52
N LEU A 106 -1.74 9.28 -15.22
CA LEU A 106 -0.61 10.03 -15.77
C LEU A 106 -1.09 11.00 -16.85
#